data_AF-A0A9P6Y8L6-F1
#
_entry.id   AF-A0A9P6Y8L6-F1
#
_cell.length_a   1.000
_cell.length_b   1.000
_cell.length_c   1.000
_cell.angle_alpha   90.00
_cell.angle_beta   90.00
_cell.angle_gamma   90.00
#
_symmetry.space_group_name_H-M   'P 1'
#
loop_
_entity.id
_entity.type
_entity.pdbx_description
1 polymer ?
#
loop_
_entity_poly.entity_id
_entity_poly.type
_entity_poly.pdbx_seq_one_letter_code
_entity_poly.pdbx_strand_id
1 'polypeptide(L)'
;MVNLPLTWFGYFLIFDQFAHSLTSIRIQSDQIFMLLHHLTRFATHLATLQQDNQIPCTFREYAFEADQREVTVVIEPLPKILMQIRLDDPPFERLNHILITSQNTQQQDMVDQLNTIFSFLAGMSIYRLKRSKVSSPSPSCVKKYSLDMP
;
A
#
# COMPACT_ATOMS: atom_id res chain seq x y z
N MET A 1 -8.70 16.27 -15.10
CA MET A 1 -7.82 15.19 -14.62
C MET A 1 -6.48 15.37 -15.32
N VAL A 2 -5.45 15.86 -14.62
CA VAL A 2 -4.11 16.02 -15.22
C VAL A 2 -3.34 14.74 -14.91
N ASN A 3 -3.11 13.91 -15.93
CA ASN A 3 -2.31 12.69 -15.79
C ASN A 3 -0.83 13.07 -15.93
N LEU A 4 -0.27 13.71 -14.90
CA LEU A 4 1.19 13.84 -14.83
C LEU A 4 1.74 12.47 -14.41
N PRO A 5 2.70 11.89 -15.15
CA PRO A 5 3.43 10.73 -14.66
C PRO A 5 4.26 11.19 -13.45
N LEU A 6 3.68 11.06 -12.27
CA LEU A 6 4.36 11.40 -11.03
C LEU A 6 5.48 10.39 -10.79
N THR A 7 6.67 10.91 -10.56
CA THR A 7 7.79 10.12 -10.03
C THR A 7 7.49 9.73 -8.58
N TRP A 8 8.26 8.78 -8.03
CA TRP A 8 8.16 8.42 -6.61
C TRP A 8 8.28 9.66 -5.71
N PHE A 9 9.17 10.61 -6.06
CA PHE A 9 9.38 11.86 -5.35
C PHE A 9 8.12 12.73 -5.34
N GLY A 10 7.47 12.87 -6.50
CA GLY A 10 6.20 13.59 -6.62
C GLY A 10 5.08 12.99 -5.77
N TYR A 11 4.99 11.65 -5.72
CA TYR A 11 4.05 10.98 -4.82
C TYR A 11 4.32 11.30 -3.36
N PHE A 12 5.58 11.29 -2.92
CA PHE A 12 5.93 11.59 -1.53
C PHE A 12 5.56 13.03 -1.13
N LEU A 13 5.77 14.02 -2.01
CA LEU A 13 5.34 15.39 -1.74
C LEU A 13 3.81 15.54 -1.59
N ILE A 14 3.05 14.79 -2.39
CA ILE A 14 1.58 14.77 -2.28
C ILE A 14 1.15 14.06 -1.00
N PHE A 15 1.76 12.92 -0.67
CA PHE A 15 1.47 12.19 0.55
C PHE A 15 1.75 13.03 1.78
N ASP A 16 2.87 13.77 1.80
CA ASP A 16 3.21 14.70 2.87
C ASP A 16 2.12 15.75 3.10
N GLN A 17 1.71 16.41 2.02
CA GLN A 17 0.73 17.49 2.05
C GLN A 17 -0.65 17.05 2.54
N PHE A 18 -1.00 15.78 2.32
CA PHE A 18 -2.34 15.27 2.55
C PHE A 18 -2.42 14.08 3.52
N ALA A 19 -1.33 13.68 4.17
CA ALA A 19 -1.21 12.50 5.03
C ALA A 19 -2.50 12.23 5.85
N HIS A 20 -2.85 13.15 6.76
CA HIS A 20 -3.99 13.01 7.67
C HIS A 20 -5.36 13.40 7.05
N SER A 21 -5.44 13.54 5.73
CA SER A 21 -6.67 13.94 5.01
C SER A 21 -7.03 13.01 3.85
N LEU A 22 -6.10 12.15 3.41
CA LEU A 22 -6.31 11.20 2.32
C LEU A 22 -7.28 10.09 2.74
N THR A 23 -8.37 9.97 1.99
CA THR A 23 -9.35 8.87 2.16
C THR A 23 -9.27 7.83 1.05
N SER A 24 -8.74 8.23 -0.12
CA SER A 24 -8.58 7.36 -1.28
C SER A 24 -7.30 7.72 -2.04
N ILE A 25 -6.55 6.68 -2.45
CA ILE A 25 -5.38 6.80 -3.30
C ILE A 25 -5.63 6.04 -4.60
N ARG A 26 -5.38 6.67 -5.73
CA ARG A 26 -5.33 6.03 -7.05
C ARG A 26 -3.98 6.29 -7.70
N ILE A 27 -3.25 5.22 -7.98
CA ILE A 27 -1.91 5.28 -8.56
C ILE A 27 -1.92 4.57 -9.90
N GLN A 28 -1.51 5.28 -10.93
CA GLN A 28 -1.27 4.75 -12.25
C GLN A 28 0.13 5.17 -12.66
N SER A 29 1.07 4.23 -12.68
CA SER A 29 2.47 4.50 -12.99
C SER A 29 3.14 3.27 -13.55
N ASP A 30 4.03 3.49 -14.52
CA ASP A 30 4.88 2.44 -15.08
C ASP A 30 6.14 2.23 -14.23
N GLN A 31 6.41 3.13 -13.28
CA GLN A 31 7.54 3.12 -12.35
C GLN A 31 7.13 2.70 -10.93
N ILE A 32 6.14 1.81 -10.82
CA ILE A 32 5.67 1.25 -9.54
C ILE A 32 6.81 0.67 -8.70
N PHE A 33 7.84 0.12 -9.34
CA PHE A 33 9.01 -0.42 -8.66
C PHE A 33 9.81 0.63 -7.86
N MET A 34 9.95 1.85 -8.37
CA MET A 34 10.61 2.96 -7.65
C MET A 34 9.79 3.37 -6.44
N LEU A 35 8.47 3.52 -6.65
CA LEU A 35 7.57 3.87 -5.58
C LEU A 35 7.58 2.80 -4.47
N LEU A 36 7.56 1.53 -4.85
CA LEU A 36 7.66 0.41 -3.91
C LEU A 36 8.97 0.45 -3.13
N HIS A 37 10.11 0.61 -3.80
CA HIS A 37 11.41 0.70 -3.13
C HIS A 37 11.43 1.80 -2.06
N HIS A 38 11.00 3.01 -2.42
CA HIS A 38 11.03 4.15 -1.51
C HIS A 38 10.00 4.03 -0.39
N LEU A 39 8.78 3.56 -0.66
CA LEU A 39 7.78 3.31 0.38
C LEU A 39 8.22 2.22 1.35
N THR A 40 8.84 1.13 0.88
CA THR A 40 9.37 0.08 1.75
C THR A 40 10.43 0.64 2.69
N ARG A 41 11.39 1.40 2.16
CA ARG A 41 12.46 2.01 2.98
C ARG A 41 11.90 3.02 3.97
N PHE A 42 10.99 3.88 3.53
CA PHE A 42 10.34 4.86 4.39
C PHE A 42 9.54 4.19 5.51
N ALA A 43 8.67 3.24 5.20
CA ALA A 43 7.88 2.52 6.20
C ALA A 43 8.77 1.77 7.20
N THR A 44 9.87 1.18 6.73
CA THR A 44 10.85 0.50 7.59
C THR A 44 11.55 1.50 8.51
N HIS A 45 11.94 2.65 7.98
CA HIS A 45 12.56 3.71 8.77
C HIS A 45 11.59 4.23 9.86
N LEU A 46 10.34 4.51 9.50
CA LEU A 46 9.31 4.89 10.48
C LEU A 46 9.14 3.85 11.58
N ALA A 47 9.08 2.58 11.21
CA ALA A 47 8.93 1.47 12.16
C ALA A 47 10.11 1.42 13.14
N THR A 48 11.35 1.56 12.66
CA THR A 48 12.55 1.60 13.49
C THR A 48 12.57 2.83 14.41
N LEU A 49 12.29 4.02 13.88
CA LEU A 49 12.25 5.25 14.68
C LEU A 49 11.23 5.14 15.81
N GLN A 50 10.05 4.59 15.55
CA GLN A 50 9.03 4.39 16.58
C GLN A 50 9.50 3.39 17.65
N GLN A 51 10.13 2.28 17.27
CA GLN A 51 10.68 1.34 18.26
C GLN A 51 11.74 1.98 19.15
N ASP A 52 12.53 2.88 18.59
CA ASP A 52 13.59 3.59 19.30
C ASP A 52 13.06 4.83 20.04
N ASN A 53 11.74 5.07 20.05
CA ASN A 53 11.09 6.28 20.60
C ASN A 53 11.68 7.60 20.05
N GLN A 54 12.06 7.61 18.78
CA GLN A 54 12.56 8.77 18.07
C GLN A 54 11.44 9.48 17.31
N ILE A 55 11.67 10.75 16.97
CA ILE A 55 10.72 11.55 16.18
C ILE A 55 10.66 10.95 14.77
N PRO A 56 9.47 10.57 14.27
CA PRO A 56 9.32 10.04 12.92
C PRO A 56 9.62 11.12 11.87
N CYS A 57 10.27 10.74 10.78
CA CYS A 57 10.49 11.65 9.66
C CYS A 57 9.26 11.74 8.75
N THR A 58 9.09 12.89 8.12
CA THR A 58 8.01 13.15 7.16
C THR A 58 8.33 12.56 5.78
N PHE A 59 7.31 12.41 4.92
CA PHE A 59 7.53 11.97 3.54
C PHE A 59 8.42 12.97 2.79
N ARG A 60 8.21 14.27 3.02
CA ARG A 60 9.02 15.32 2.40
C ARG A 60 10.48 15.23 2.80
N GLU A 61 10.79 15.11 4.09
CA GLU A 61 12.17 14.98 4.57
C GLU A 61 12.86 13.76 3.95
N TYR A 62 12.20 12.59 3.99
CA TYR A 62 12.73 11.39 3.34
C TYR A 62 13.01 11.62 1.85
N ALA A 63 12.07 12.25 1.13
CA ALA A 63 12.20 12.45 -0.31
C ALA A 63 13.43 13.29 -0.66
N PHE A 64 13.68 14.38 0.06
CA PHE A 64 14.85 15.23 -0.16
C PHE A 64 16.17 14.55 0.23
N GLU A 65 16.19 13.71 1.27
CA GLU A 65 17.39 12.96 1.65
C GLU A 65 17.71 11.80 0.70
N ALA A 66 16.67 11.11 0.22
CA ALA A 66 16.81 9.96 -0.66
C ALA A 66 17.22 10.37 -2.08
N ASP A 67 16.75 11.51 -2.57
CA ASP A 67 17.09 12.03 -3.91
C ASP A 67 18.58 12.40 -4.03
N GLN A 68 19.25 12.70 -2.92
CA GLN A 68 20.68 13.04 -2.90
C GLN A 68 21.61 11.82 -2.94
N ARG A 69 21.09 10.59 -2.83
CA ARG A 69 21.90 9.35 -2.78
C ARG A 69 21.72 8.60 -4.10
N GLU A 70 22.81 8.15 -4.72
CA GLU A 70 22.72 7.19 -5.82
C GLU A 70 22.14 5.87 -5.30
N VAL A 71 20.91 5.54 -5.70
CA VAL A 71 20.20 4.37 -5.21
C VAL A 71 20.33 3.23 -6.23
N THR A 72 21.07 2.19 -5.87
CA THR A 72 20.90 0.89 -6.51
C THR A 72 19.54 0.32 -6.10
N VAL A 73 18.59 0.28 -7.03
CA VAL A 73 17.22 -0.14 -6.75
C VAL A 73 17.17 -1.67 -6.66
N VAL A 74 17.15 -2.17 -5.43
CA VAL A 74 16.87 -3.58 -5.14
C VAL A 74 15.47 -3.67 -4.55
N ILE A 75 14.63 -4.51 -5.15
CA ILE A 75 13.29 -4.81 -4.62
C ILE A 75 13.46 -5.95 -3.62
N GLU A 76 13.53 -5.59 -2.35
CA GLU A 76 13.61 -6.53 -1.25
C GLU A 76 12.23 -7.02 -0.84
N PRO A 77 12.12 -8.24 -0.28
CA PRO A 77 10.87 -8.68 0.34
C PRO A 77 10.46 -7.74 1.49
N LEU A 78 9.15 -7.63 1.73
CA LEU A 78 8.59 -6.86 2.84
C LEU A 78 9.32 -7.16 4.17
N PRO A 79 9.92 -6.15 4.82
CA PRO A 79 10.64 -6.34 6.07
C PRO A 79 9.72 -6.86 7.19
N LYS A 80 10.18 -7.88 7.92
CA LYS A 80 9.41 -8.53 8.99
C LYS A 80 8.98 -7.56 10.09
N ILE A 81 9.77 -6.51 10.33
CA ILE A 81 9.50 -5.45 11.31
C ILE A 81 8.14 -4.77 11.07
N LEU A 82 7.75 -4.58 9.80
CA LEU A 82 6.45 -4.00 9.44
C LEU A 82 5.27 -4.88 9.88
N MET A 83 5.49 -6.19 10.00
CA MET A 83 4.48 -7.13 10.48
C MET A 83 4.39 -7.22 12.00
N GLN A 84 5.35 -6.64 12.73
CA GLN A 84 5.47 -6.76 14.18
C GLN A 84 5.06 -5.49 14.92
N ILE A 85 5.01 -4.36 14.21
CA ILE A 85 4.72 -3.05 14.77
C ILE A 85 3.41 -2.54 14.21
N ARG A 86 2.70 -1.77 15.04
CA ARG A 86 1.62 -0.90 14.62
C ARG A 86 2.05 0.54 14.90
N LEU A 87 1.87 1.42 13.92
CA LEU A 87 2.20 2.83 14.10
C LEU A 87 1.22 3.47 15.09
N ASP A 88 1.74 4.30 16.00
CA ASP A 88 0.92 5.01 16.99
C ASP A 88 0.19 6.20 16.34
N ASP A 89 0.87 6.92 15.44
CA ASP A 89 0.31 8.01 14.63
C ASP A 89 0.56 7.73 13.14
N PRO A 90 -0.27 6.87 12.51
CA PRO A 90 -0.06 6.45 11.13
C PRO A 90 -0.35 7.61 10.15
N PRO A 91 0.55 7.87 9.18
CA PRO A 91 0.39 9.01 8.29
C PRO A 91 -0.85 8.92 7.40
N PHE A 92 -1.43 7.74 7.18
CA PHE A 92 -2.65 7.57 6.38
C PHE A 92 -3.84 7.07 7.21
N GLU A 93 -3.99 7.54 8.44
CA GLU A 93 -5.04 7.09 9.38
C GLU A 93 -6.48 7.07 8.80
N ARG A 94 -6.77 7.93 7.81
CA ARG A 94 -8.11 8.07 7.17
C ARG A 94 -8.26 7.31 5.86
N LEU A 95 -7.20 6.65 5.40
CA LEU A 95 -7.16 6.00 4.08
C LEU A 95 -7.98 4.72 4.11
N ASN A 96 -9.02 4.68 3.27
CA ASN A 96 -9.95 3.56 3.18
C ASN A 96 -9.86 2.81 1.84
N HIS A 97 -9.45 3.51 0.78
CA HIS A 97 -9.46 2.98 -0.58
C HIS A 97 -8.11 3.19 -1.26
N ILE A 98 -7.57 2.11 -1.82
CA ILE A 98 -6.30 2.12 -2.55
C ILE A 98 -6.52 1.37 -3.86
N LEU A 99 -6.26 2.04 -4.97
CA LEU A 99 -6.32 1.45 -6.30
C LEU A 99 -5.00 1.70 -7.01
N ILE A 100 -4.24 0.63 -7.24
CA ILE A 100 -2.97 0.69 -7.96
C ILE A 100 -3.14 -0.07 -9.26
N THR A 101 -2.97 0.62 -10.38
CA THR A 101 -3.05 0.04 -11.72
C THR A 101 -1.69 0.10 -12.38
N SER A 102 -1.12 -1.07 -12.68
CA SER A 102 0.06 -1.19 -13.54
C SER A 102 -0.38 -1.63 -14.95
N GLN A 103 0.28 -1.10 -15.98
CA GLN A 103 0.10 -1.57 -17.35
C GLN A 103 0.75 -2.93 -17.59
N ASN A 104 1.65 -3.38 -16.71
CA ASN A 104 2.38 -4.63 -16.85
C ASN A 104 1.86 -5.68 -15.86
N THR A 105 1.26 -6.74 -16.38
CA THR A 105 0.74 -7.88 -15.59
C THR A 105 1.81 -8.60 -14.78
N GLN A 106 3.09 -8.48 -15.15
CA GLN A 106 4.21 -9.04 -14.38
C GLN A 106 4.51 -8.28 -13.08
N GLN A 107 3.90 -7.10 -12.86
CA GLN A 107 4.09 -6.30 -11.65
C GLN A 107 3.03 -6.57 -10.57
N GLN A 108 2.18 -7.59 -10.72
CA GLN A 108 1.11 -7.86 -9.75
C GLN A 108 1.65 -8.09 -8.33
N ASP A 109 2.78 -8.79 -8.19
CA ASP A 109 3.42 -8.99 -6.88
C ASP A 109 3.87 -7.67 -6.24
N MET A 110 4.31 -6.70 -7.05
CA MET A 110 4.70 -5.37 -6.56
C MET A 110 3.47 -4.56 -6.11
N VAL A 111 2.35 -4.71 -6.82
CA VAL A 111 1.07 -4.09 -6.44
C VAL A 111 0.58 -4.63 -5.10
N ASP A 112 0.66 -5.95 -4.90
CA ASP A 112 0.28 -6.59 -3.64
C ASP A 112 1.17 -6.12 -2.47
N GLN A 113 2.48 -5.95 -2.73
CA GLN A 113 3.40 -5.39 -1.74
C GLN A 113 3.08 -3.92 -1.42
N LEU A 114 2.80 -3.09 -2.43
CA LEU A 114 2.41 -1.70 -2.21
C LEU A 114 1.13 -1.60 -1.38
N ASN A 115 0.10 -2.39 -1.71
CA ASN A 115 -1.13 -2.43 -0.92
C ASN A 115 -0.85 -2.77 0.55
N THR A 116 0.08 -3.68 0.79
CA THR A 116 0.51 -4.06 2.14
C THR A 116 1.19 -2.89 2.86
N ILE A 117 2.07 -2.15 2.19
CA ILE A 117 2.76 -0.98 2.77
C ILE A 117 1.79 0.16 3.05
N PHE A 118 0.88 0.47 2.13
CA PHE A 118 -0.15 1.47 2.39
C PHE A 118 -1.06 1.07 3.55
N SER A 119 -1.36 -0.23 3.70
CA SER A 119 -2.11 -0.72 4.86
C SER A 119 -1.37 -0.46 6.17
N PHE A 120 -0.07 -0.72 6.21
CA PHE A 120 0.78 -0.39 7.35
C PHE A 120 0.77 1.10 7.67
N LEU A 121 0.98 1.94 6.65
CA LEU A 121 1.00 3.40 6.78
C LEU A 121 -0.38 3.97 7.15
N ALA A 122 -1.46 3.22 6.97
CA ALA A 122 -2.80 3.54 7.46
C ALA A 122 -3.09 3.01 8.88
N GLY A 123 -2.09 2.42 9.55
CA GLY A 123 -2.22 1.86 10.89
C GLY A 123 -2.98 0.54 10.95
N MET A 124 -3.20 -0.10 9.79
CA MET A 124 -3.84 -1.41 9.69
C MET A 124 -2.80 -2.52 9.92
N SER A 125 -3.24 -3.62 10.53
CA SER A 125 -2.38 -4.78 10.75
C SER A 125 -2.12 -5.53 9.44
N ILE A 126 -0.85 -5.87 9.21
CA ILE A 126 -0.40 -6.63 8.03
C ILE A 126 -0.57 -8.16 8.21
N TYR A 127 -1.02 -8.65 9.37
CA TYR A 127 -1.11 -10.10 9.62
C TYR A 127 -2.04 -10.79 8.62
N ARG A 128 -1.43 -11.47 7.63
CA ARG A 128 -2.03 -12.27 6.57
C ARG A 128 -3.39 -11.73 6.10
N LEU A 129 -3.36 -10.88 5.06
CA LEU A 129 -4.28 -11.07 3.93
C LEU A 129 -4.08 -12.51 3.41
N LYS A 130 -4.66 -13.51 4.10
CA LYS A 130 -4.93 -14.79 3.46
C LYS A 130 -5.76 -14.42 2.25
N ARG A 131 -5.22 -14.63 1.05
CA ARG A 131 -5.95 -14.60 -0.21
C ARG A 131 -7.35 -15.17 0.03
N SER A 132 -8.34 -14.30 0.15
CA SER A 132 -9.72 -14.67 -0.08
C SER A 132 -9.76 -15.00 -1.56
N LYS A 133 -9.56 -16.27 -1.90
CA LYS A 133 -9.95 -16.79 -3.21
C LYS A 133 -11.39 -16.35 -3.39
N VAL A 134 -11.61 -15.44 -4.35
CA VAL A 134 -12.91 -15.22 -4.96
C VAL A 134 -13.40 -16.60 -5.38
N SER A 135 -14.32 -17.17 -4.61
CA SER A 135 -15.14 -18.28 -5.10
C SER A 135 -16.02 -17.70 -6.18
N SER A 136 -15.68 -17.99 -7.42
CA SER A 136 -16.53 -17.79 -8.59
C SER A 136 -17.95 -18.30 -8.31
N PRO A 137 -18.99 -17.59 -8.77
CA PRO A 137 -20.36 -18.05 -8.61
C PRO A 137 -20.54 -19.31 -9.45
N SER A 138 -20.88 -20.42 -8.82
CA SER A 138 -21.34 -21.62 -9.53
C SER A 138 -22.76 -21.35 -10.05
N PRO A 139 -23.06 -21.62 -11.33
CA PRO A 139 -24.40 -21.41 -11.85
C PRO A 139 -25.33 -22.55 -11.41
N SER A 140 -26.57 -22.16 -11.10
CA SER A 140 -27.80 -22.95 -11.26
C SER A 140 -27.95 -24.27 -10.49
N CYS A 141 -28.82 -24.26 -9.47
CA CYS A 141 -29.65 -25.43 -9.17
C CYS A 141 -31.12 -25.05 -9.35
N VAL A 142 -31.75 -25.70 -10.33
CA VAL A 142 -33.11 -25.48 -10.81
C VAL A 142 -34.01 -26.61 -10.30
N LYS A 143 -35.14 -26.21 -9.67
CA LYS A 143 -36.40 -26.95 -9.40
C LYS A 143 -36.32 -28.05 -8.30
N LYS A 144 -37.37 -28.33 -7.51
CA LYS A 144 -38.82 -28.34 -7.79
C LYS A 144 -39.64 -27.98 -6.54
N TYR A 145 -40.79 -27.33 -6.78
CA TYR A 145 -41.91 -27.24 -5.84
C TYR A 145 -42.45 -28.64 -5.52
N SER A 146 -42.79 -28.90 -4.26
CA SER A 146 -43.77 -29.93 -3.89
C SER A 146 -44.88 -29.25 -3.09
N LEU A 147 -46.06 -29.25 -3.69
CA LEU A 147 -47.35 -29.02 -3.06
C LEU A 147 -47.77 -30.34 -2.44
N ASP A 148 -48.00 -30.36 -1.13
CA ASP A 148 -48.73 -31.44 -0.47
C ASP A 148 -49.88 -30.84 0.36
N MET A 149 -51.09 -31.08 -0.12
CA MET A 149 -52.34 -31.24 0.64
C MET A 149 -53.20 -32.22 -0.17
N PRO A 150 -53.92 -33.13 0.48
CA PRO A 150 -54.98 -32.80 1.43
C PRO A 150 -54.84 -33.42 2.82
#